data_AF-A0A505DRT7-F1
#
_entry.id   AF-A0A505DRT7-F1
#
_cell.length_a   1.000
_cell.length_b   1.000
_cell.length_c   1.000
_cell.angle_alpha   90.00
_cell.angle_beta   90.00
_cell.angle_gamma   90.00
#
_symmetry.space_group_name_H-M   'P 1'
#
loop_
_entity.id
_entity.type
_entity.pdbx_description
1 polymer ?
#
loop_
_entity_poly.entity_id
_entity_poly.type
_entity_poly.pdbx_seq_one_letter_code
_entity_poly.pdbx_strand_id
1 'polypeptide(L)'
;MLRAPADRLTAWAGPHASVGRLGGDEFAVVLHLPRDLREVRLEQLVRMLRTPVALDDGQAVDVAASVSAATPDVIGTRDLTVLQSAADAALYDGKHSGRAHLATPEHAKVPSTNGRRAGRPGTAVWGPAA
;
A
#
# COMPACT_ATOMS: atom_id res chain seq x y z
N MET A 1 7.17 -12.70 9.11
CA MET A 1 7.06 -11.22 9.01
C MET A 1 5.84 -10.76 8.22
N LEU A 2 5.61 -11.21 6.97
CA LEU A 2 4.51 -10.68 6.14
C LEU A 2 3.08 -11.05 6.57
N ARG A 3 2.92 -12.08 7.41
CA ARG A 3 1.61 -12.51 7.91
C ARG A 3 0.92 -11.44 8.76
N ALA A 4 1.66 -10.79 9.67
CA ALA A 4 1.09 -9.79 10.57
C ALA A 4 0.52 -8.56 9.83
N PRO A 5 1.22 -7.95 8.84
CA PRO A 5 0.63 -6.91 8.01
C PRO A 5 -0.60 -7.38 7.22
N ALA A 6 -0.58 -8.60 6.67
CA ALA A 6 -1.73 -9.15 5.94
C ALA A 6 -2.97 -9.34 6.82
N ASP A 7 -2.79 -9.88 8.02
CA ASP A 7 -3.87 -10.10 8.99
C ASP A 7 -4.46 -8.76 9.46
N ARG A 8 -3.60 -7.78 9.76
CA ARG A 8 -4.01 -6.42 10.12
C ARG A 8 -4.77 -5.73 9.00
N LEU A 9 -4.26 -5.80 7.77
CA LEU A 9 -4.90 -5.21 6.59
C LEU A 9 -6.29 -5.84 6.35
N THR A 10 -6.40 -7.16 6.48
CA THR A 10 -7.67 -7.89 6.34
C THR A 10 -8.67 -7.47 7.41
N ALA A 11 -8.25 -7.38 8.67
CA ALA A 11 -9.10 -6.92 9.77
C ALA A 11 -9.57 -5.47 9.57
N TRP A 12 -8.69 -4.57 9.12
CA TRP A 12 -9.05 -3.17 8.84
C TRP A 12 -10.02 -3.01 7.66
N ALA A 13 -9.85 -3.83 6.63
CA ALA A 13 -10.65 -3.77 5.41
C ALA A 13 -12.09 -4.25 5.66
N GLY A 14 -12.26 -5.23 6.54
CA GLY A 14 -13.56 -5.78 6.91
C GLY A 14 -14.12 -6.78 5.89
N PRO A 15 -15.28 -7.39 6.19
CA PRO A 15 -15.77 -8.58 5.50
C PRO A 15 -16.27 -8.35 4.06
N HIS A 16 -16.50 -7.09 3.68
CA HIS A 16 -17.00 -6.73 2.34
C HIS A 16 -15.89 -6.20 1.42
N ALA A 17 -14.63 -6.33 1.84
CA ALA A 17 -13.47 -5.92 1.06
C ALA A 17 -12.83 -7.12 0.36
N SER A 18 -12.19 -6.85 -0.78
CA SER A 18 -11.28 -7.77 -1.44
C SER A 18 -9.85 -7.37 -1.09
N VAL A 19 -9.11 -8.28 -0.45
CA VAL A 19 -7.70 -8.09 -0.08
C VAL A 19 -6.86 -9.09 -0.85
N GLY A 20 -5.76 -8.63 -1.46
CA GLY A 20 -4.87 -9.47 -2.24
C GLY A 20 -3.40 -9.09 -2.05
N ARG A 21 -2.51 -10.06 -2.19
CA ARG A 21 -1.07 -9.83 -2.26
C ARG A 21 -0.65 -9.79 -3.73
N LEU A 22 0.00 -8.70 -4.13
CA LEU A 22 0.45 -8.51 -5.52
C LEU A 22 1.79 -9.21 -5.78
N GLY A 23 2.65 -9.24 -4.77
CA GLY A 23 3.99 -9.85 -4.81
C GLY A 23 4.85 -9.29 -3.68
N GLY A 24 5.92 -10.00 -3.27
CA GLY A 24 6.82 -9.48 -2.24
C GLY A 24 6.09 -9.01 -0.96
N ASP A 25 6.25 -7.75 -0.60
CA ASP A 25 5.62 -7.05 0.51
C ASP A 25 4.44 -6.14 0.07
N GLU A 26 3.99 -6.25 -1.19
CA GLU A 26 2.94 -5.42 -1.79
C GLU A 26 1.55 -6.06 -1.64
N PHE A 27 0.61 -5.25 -1.14
CA PHE A 27 -0.79 -5.64 -0.93
C PHE A 27 -1.73 -4.62 -1.56
N ALA A 28 -2.86 -5.10 -2.06
CA ALA A 28 -3.95 -4.30 -2.58
C ALA A 28 -5.24 -4.57 -1.80
N VAL A 29 -6.04 -3.52 -1.61
CA VAL A 29 -7.37 -3.62 -1.03
C VAL A 29 -8.36 -2.87 -1.91
N VAL A 30 -9.47 -3.53 -2.23
CA VAL A 30 -10.64 -2.90 -2.84
C VAL A 30 -11.77 -2.96 -1.82
N LEU A 31 -12.26 -1.80 -1.40
CA LEU A 31 -13.35 -1.68 -0.43
C LEU A 31 -14.23 -0.48 -0.74
N HIS A 32 -15.45 -0.48 -0.19
CA HIS A 32 -16.26 0.72 -0.12
C HIS A 32 -15.85 1.56 1.09
N LEU A 33 -15.57 2.85 0.86
CA LEU A 33 -15.21 3.80 1.91
C LEU A 33 -15.98 5.11 1.73
N PRO A 34 -16.87 5.50 2.65
CA PRO A 34 -17.61 6.76 2.58
C PRO A 34 -16.69 7.97 2.52
N ARG A 35 -17.03 8.95 1.67
CA ARG A 35 -16.16 10.11 1.34
C ARG A 35 -15.66 10.86 2.58
N ASP A 36 -16.56 11.08 3.52
CA ASP A 36 -16.38 11.76 4.81
C ASP A 36 -15.49 11.00 5.79
N LEU A 37 -15.41 9.66 5.67
CA LEU A 37 -14.60 8.82 6.54
C LEU A 37 -13.23 8.46 5.96
N ARG A 38 -12.98 8.75 4.68
CA ARG A 38 -11.78 8.30 3.96
C ARG A 38 -10.48 8.68 4.65
N GLU A 39 -10.34 9.94 5.00
CA GLU A 39 -9.12 10.47 5.60
C GLU A 39 -8.82 9.78 6.95
N VAL A 40 -9.81 9.75 7.84
CA VAL A 40 -9.69 9.09 9.15
C VAL A 40 -9.35 7.60 9.01
N ARG A 41 -10.01 6.90 8.09
CA ARG A 41 -9.79 5.46 7.87
C ARG A 41 -8.41 5.18 7.29
N LEU A 42 -7.93 6.01 6.37
CA LEU A 42 -6.58 5.89 5.81
C LEU A 42 -5.48 6.21 6.84
N GLU A 43 -5.71 7.18 7.73
CA GLU A 43 -4.79 7.41 8.85
C GLU A 43 -4.75 6.23 9.82
N GLN A 44 -5.90 5.65 10.15
CA GLN A 44 -5.98 4.46 10.98
C GLN A 44 -5.21 3.30 10.36
N LEU A 45 -5.32 3.11 9.03
CA LEU A 45 -4.57 2.11 8.28
C LEU A 45 -3.06 2.31 8.44
N VAL A 46 -2.57 3.53 8.24
CA VAL A 46 -1.14 3.86 8.37
C VAL A 46 -0.64 3.58 9.79
N ARG A 47 -1.39 4.02 10.82
CA ARG A 47 -1.02 3.77 12.22
C ARG A 47 -0.94 2.27 12.53
N MET A 48 -1.93 1.51 12.10
CA MET A 48 -2.00 0.06 12.33
C MET A 48 -0.87 -0.71 11.60
N LEU A 49 -0.56 -0.34 10.36
CA LEU A 49 0.51 -1.01 9.60
C LEU A 49 1.91 -0.72 10.17
N ARG A 50 2.07 0.42 10.85
CA ARG A 50 3.32 0.82 11.52
C ARG A 50 3.54 0.19 12.89
N THR A 51 2.53 -0.47 13.45
CA THR A 51 2.72 -1.19 14.72
C THR A 51 3.85 -2.22 14.56
N PRO A 52 4.82 -2.29 15.48
CA PRO A 52 5.89 -3.29 15.40
C PRO A 52 5.35 -4.71 15.27
N VAL A 53 6.10 -5.59 14.60
CA VAL A 53 5.77 -7.01 14.47
C VAL A 53 6.66 -7.80 15.42
N ALA A 54 6.04 -8.54 16.34
CA ALA A 54 6.74 -9.46 17.21
C ALA A 54 7.26 -10.66 16.41
N LEU A 55 8.49 -11.05 16.68
CA LEU A 55 9.15 -12.26 16.19
C LEU A 55 9.09 -13.36 17.25
N ASP A 56 9.30 -14.61 16.81
CA ASP A 56 9.19 -15.79 17.68
C ASP A 56 10.27 -15.84 18.77
N ASP A 57 11.36 -15.09 18.60
CA ASP A 57 12.45 -14.94 19.57
C ASP A 57 12.21 -13.81 20.59
N GLY A 58 11.03 -13.18 20.56
CA GLY A 58 10.64 -12.10 21.46
C GLY A 58 11.12 -10.71 21.04
N GLN A 59 11.84 -10.58 19.93
CA GLN A 59 12.19 -9.28 19.37
C GLN A 59 10.98 -8.63 18.68
N ALA A 60 10.97 -7.30 18.61
CA ALA A 60 10.00 -6.54 17.83
C ALA A 60 10.72 -5.82 16.69
N VAL A 61 10.17 -5.91 15.48
CA VAL A 61 10.71 -5.22 14.31
C VAL A 61 9.76 -4.11 13.89
N ASP A 62 10.30 -2.90 13.75
CA ASP A 62 9.57 -1.77 13.20
C ASP A 62 9.23 -2.00 11.72
N VAL A 63 7.99 -1.68 11.35
CA VAL A 63 7.50 -1.83 9.99
C VAL A 63 7.24 -0.46 9.40
N ALA A 64 7.96 -0.13 8.33
CA ALA A 64 7.62 1.00 7.48
C ALA A 64 6.62 0.53 6.41
N ALA A 65 5.44 1.15 6.39
CA ALA A 65 4.45 0.95 5.32
C ALA A 65 4.17 2.29 4.64
N SER A 66 4.15 2.28 3.32
CA SER A 66 3.61 3.37 2.51
C SER A 66 2.20 2.99 2.09
N VAL A 67 1.28 3.95 2.14
CA VAL A 67 -0.13 3.72 1.83
C VAL A 67 -0.57 4.78 0.82
N SER A 68 -1.24 4.36 -0.24
CA SER A 68 -1.95 5.24 -1.16
C SER A 68 -3.29 4.66 -1.52
N ALA A 69 -4.19 5.50 -2.03
CA ALA A 69 -5.51 5.11 -2.49
C ALA A 69 -5.93 5.93 -3.70
N ALA A 70 -6.69 5.33 -4.59
CA ALA A 70 -7.40 6.02 -5.67
C ALA A 70 -8.89 5.79 -5.52
N THR A 71 -9.71 6.79 -5.85
CA THR A 71 -11.16 6.68 -5.73
C THR A 71 -11.85 7.17 -7.00
N PRO A 72 -12.96 6.53 -7.43
CA PRO A 72 -13.65 6.92 -8.66
C PRO A 72 -14.10 8.37 -8.71
N ASP A 73 -14.53 8.95 -7.59
CA ASP A 73 -14.99 10.34 -7.51
C ASP A 73 -13.87 11.37 -7.64
N VAL A 74 -12.63 11.00 -7.30
CA VAL A 74 -11.46 11.88 -7.44
C VAL A 74 -10.79 11.70 -8.80
N ILE A 75 -10.67 10.46 -9.28
CA ILE A 75 -10.00 10.16 -10.56
C ILE A 75 -10.93 10.37 -11.76
N GLY A 76 -12.24 10.21 -11.58
CA GLY A 76 -13.22 10.34 -12.66
C GLY A 76 -13.44 9.07 -13.49
N THR A 77 -13.05 7.90 -12.99
CA THR A 77 -13.25 6.61 -13.67
C THR A 77 -13.54 5.47 -12.70
N ARG A 78 -14.22 4.43 -13.19
CA ARG A 78 -14.44 3.16 -12.47
C ARG A 78 -13.53 2.03 -12.98
N ASP A 79 -12.66 2.31 -13.96
CA ASP A 79 -11.69 1.33 -14.44
C ASP A 79 -10.66 1.02 -13.35
N LEU A 80 -10.67 -0.23 -12.88
CA LEU A 80 -9.76 -0.68 -11.82
C LEU A 80 -8.29 -0.59 -12.23
N THR A 81 -7.95 -0.78 -13.50
CA THR A 81 -6.58 -0.68 -14.00
C THR A 81 -6.06 0.74 -13.87
N VAL A 82 -6.90 1.73 -14.20
CA VAL A 82 -6.56 3.15 -14.07
C VAL A 82 -6.47 3.55 -12.59
N LEU A 83 -7.42 3.13 -11.76
CA LEU A 83 -7.41 3.41 -10.33
C LEU A 83 -6.18 2.81 -9.64
N GLN A 84 -5.84 1.57 -9.95
CA GLN A 84 -4.64 0.92 -9.42
C GLN A 84 -3.37 1.68 -9.86
N SER A 85 -3.24 1.99 -11.15
CA SER A 85 -2.08 2.72 -11.65
C SER A 85 -1.93 4.11 -11.01
N ALA A 86 -3.05 4.81 -10.78
CA ALA A 86 -3.05 6.11 -10.10
C ALA A 86 -2.66 5.98 -8.61
N ALA A 87 -3.13 4.93 -7.91
CA ALA A 87 -2.72 4.66 -6.54
C ALA A 87 -1.22 4.35 -6.46
N ASP A 88 -0.69 3.53 -7.38
CA ASP A 88 0.74 3.19 -7.42
C ASP A 88 1.61 4.42 -7.69
N ALA A 89 1.19 5.29 -8.63
CA ALA A 89 1.87 6.55 -8.89
C ALA A 89 1.86 7.48 -7.65
N ALA A 90 0.72 7.60 -6.96
CA ALA A 90 0.63 8.36 -5.71
C ALA A 90 1.51 7.78 -4.59
N LEU A 91 1.72 6.45 -4.57
CA LEU A 91 2.61 5.80 -3.61
C LEU A 91 4.07 6.18 -3.84
N TYR A 92 4.47 6.33 -5.10
CA TYR A 92 5.82 6.75 -5.49
C TYR A 92 6.11 8.18 -5.04
N ASP A 93 5.18 9.11 -5.29
CA ASP A 93 5.32 10.52 -4.90
C ASP A 93 5.25 10.70 -3.38
N GLY A 94 4.42 9.91 -2.72
CA GLY A 94 4.22 9.93 -1.27
C GLY A 94 5.25 9.16 -0.45
N LYS A 95 6.24 8.53 -1.10
CA LYS A 95 7.21 7.64 -0.43
C LYS A 95 7.95 8.39 0.69
N HIS A 96 8.08 7.74 1.85
CA HIS A 96 8.70 8.27 3.08
C HIS A 96 7.95 9.40 3.81
N SER A 97 6.82 9.89 3.30
CA SER A 97 5.99 10.89 4.01
C SER A 97 5.42 10.39 5.35
N GLY A 98 5.26 9.07 5.46
CA GLY A 98 4.59 8.43 6.58
C GLY A 98 3.12 8.72 6.75
N ARG A 99 2.46 9.22 5.71
CA ARG A 99 1.02 9.45 5.63
C ARG A 99 0.43 8.65 4.48
N ALA A 100 -0.88 8.49 4.48
CA ALA A 100 -1.59 7.95 3.34
C ALA A 100 -1.72 9.02 2.24
N HIS A 101 -1.60 8.62 0.98
CA HIS A 101 -1.71 9.52 -0.16
C HIS A 101 -2.94 9.22 -0.99
N LEU A 102 -3.80 10.22 -1.18
CA LEU A 102 -4.91 10.11 -2.11
C LEU A 102 -4.44 10.50 -3.51
N ALA A 103 -4.66 9.63 -4.48
CA ALA A 103 -4.31 9.91 -5.85
C ALA A 103 -5.18 11.04 -6.43
N THR A 104 -4.55 11.96 -7.15
CA THR A 104 -5.19 13.02 -7.94
C THR A 104 -5.34 12.58 -9.40
N PRO A 105 -6.11 13.32 -10.22
CA PRO A 105 -6.19 13.08 -11.66
C PRO A 105 -4.85 13.07 -12.39
N GLU A 106 -3.81 13.75 -11.89
CA GLU A 106 -2.49 13.75 -12.52
C GLU A 106 -1.83 12.37 -12.45
N HIS A 107 -2.00 11.65 -11.34
CA HIS A 107 -1.44 10.29 -11.20
C HIS A 107 -2.08 9.29 -12.18
N ALA A 108 -3.31 9.54 -12.63
CA ALA A 108 -3.99 8.69 -13.62
C ALA A 108 -3.48 8.87 -15.06
N LYS A 109 -2.68 9.91 -15.31
CA LYS A 109 -2.02 10.14 -16.61
C LYS A 109 -0.70 9.39 -16.74
N VAL A 110 -0.18 8.84 -15.64
CA VAL A 110 1.05 8.04 -15.65
C VAL A 110 0.72 6.68 -16.29
N PRO A 111 1.44 6.25 -17.34
CA PRO A 111 1.17 4.98 -17.99
C PRO A 111 1.30 3.83 -17.00
N SER A 112 0.32 2.92 -17.01
CA SER A 112 0.43 1.62 -16.35
C SER A 112 1.66 0.92 -16.91
N THR A 113 2.70 0.74 -16.09
CA THR A 113 3.88 -0.03 -16.52
C THR A 113 3.55 -1.50 -16.33
N ASN A 114 2.94 -2.10 -17.36
CA ASN A 114 2.56 -3.52 -17.51
C ASN A 114 3.45 -4.52 -16.75
N GLY A 115 3.10 -4.83 -15.49
CA GLY A 115 3.40 -6.10 -14.81
C GLY A 115 4.86 -6.51 -14.54
N ARG A 116 5.89 -5.82 -15.05
CA ARG A 116 7.31 -6.04 -14.72
C ARG A 116 8.08 -4.74 -14.91
N ARG A 117 8.75 -4.24 -13.88
CA ARG A 117 9.85 -3.27 -14.08
C ARG A 117 11.13 -4.04 -14.41
N ALA A 118 11.74 -3.72 -15.55
CA ALA A 118 13.18 -3.78 -15.69
C ALA A 118 13.79 -2.66 -14.82
N GLY A 119 14.85 -2.97 -14.07
CA GLY A 119 15.66 -1.95 -13.39
C GLY A 119 15.51 -1.84 -11.87
N ARG A 120 14.95 -2.84 -11.16
CA ARG A 120 15.26 -3.01 -9.73
C ARG A 120 16.55 -3.84 -9.65
N PRO A 121 17.71 -3.29 -9.25
CA PRO A 121 18.68 -4.14 -8.57
C PRO A 121 17.92 -4.65 -7.36
N GLY A 122 17.64 -5.97 -7.33
CA GLY A 122 17.15 -6.60 -6.11
C GLY A 122 18.04 -6.15 -4.95
N THR A 123 17.47 -6.04 -3.75
CA THR A 123 18.22 -5.81 -2.53
C THR A 123 19.33 -6.86 -2.43
N ALA A 124 20.51 -6.51 -2.95
CA ALA A 124 21.73 -7.27 -2.77
C ALA A 124 22.02 -7.15 -1.29
N VAL A 125 21.91 -8.29 -0.64
CA VAL A 125 22.36 -8.58 0.71
C VAL A 125 23.71 -7.88 0.90
N TRP A 126 23.79 -6.96 1.87
CA TRP A 126 25.08 -6.52 2.40
C TRP A 126 25.85 -7.77 2.82
N GLY A 127 27.04 -7.94 2.24
CA GLY A 127 27.82 -9.18 2.34
C GLY A 127 28.32 -9.50 3.75
N PRO A 128 29.03 -10.62 3.93
CA PRO A 128 29.93 -10.76 5.06
C PRO A 128 31.33 -10.26 4.69
N ALA A 129 31.88 -9.50 5.63
CA ALA A 129 33.29 -9.18 5.72
C ALA A 129 34.13 -10.47 5.90
N ALA A 130 35.18 -10.58 5.11
CA ALA A 130 36.49 -11.17 5.46
C ALA A 130 37.49 -10.81 4.36
#